data_AF-A0A7X6XQI4-F1
#
_entry.id   AF-A0A7X6XQI4-F1
#
_cell.length_a   1.000
_cell.length_b   1.000
_cell.length_c   1.000
_cell.angle_alpha   90.00
_cell.angle_beta   90.00
_cell.angle_gamma   90.00
#
_symmetry.space_group_name_H-M   'P 1'
#
loop_
_entity.id
_entity.type
_entity.pdbx_description
1 polymer ?
#
loop_
_entity_poly.entity_id
_entity_poly.type
_entity_poly.pdbx_seq_one_letter_code
_entity_poly.pdbx_strand_id
1 'polypeptide(L)' 'MATRTLTVDLDAELAERLERSVPPPERNAFVQRALREQLDALGRGQLQAEMEECAREMFDEILTLEKEFHPLEEELHRRA' A
#
# COMPACT_ATOMS: atom_id res chain seq x y z
N MET A 1 7.17 16.94 19.52
CA MET A 1 6.08 16.31 18.73
C MET A 1 4.77 16.93 19.15
N ALA A 2 3.87 17.25 18.22
CA ALA A 2 2.56 17.78 18.54
C ALA A 2 1.60 16.62 18.87
N THR A 3 0.97 16.67 20.04
CA THR A 3 -0.07 15.72 20.43
C THR A 3 -1.43 16.31 20.08
N ARG A 4 -2.32 15.50 19.50
CA ARG A 4 -3.72 15.86 19.27
C ARG A 4 -4.63 14.86 19.97
N THR A 5 -5.72 15.36 20.54
CA THR A 5 -6.75 14.52 21.16
C THR A 5 -7.86 14.29 20.15
N LEU A 6 -8.28 13.03 20.03
CA LEU A 6 -9.43 12.61 19.23
C LEU A 6 -10.40 11.91 20.17
N THR A 7 -11.68 12.21 19.99
CA THR A 7 -12.78 11.46 20.63
C THR A 7 -13.40 10.61 19.53
N VAL A 8 -13.52 9.30 19.79
CA VAL A 8 -14.08 8.34 18.85
C VAL A 8 -15.11 7.49 19.57
N ASP A 9 -16.21 7.21 18.89
CA ASP A 9 -17.21 6.28 19.37
C ASP A 9 -16.82 4.87 18.91
N LEU A 10 -16.69 3.96 19.87
CA LEU A 10 -16.52 2.54 19.60
C LEU A 10 -17.87 1.87 19.74
N ASP A 11 -18.14 0.87 18.90
CA ASP A 11 -19.28 0.00 19.15
C ASP A 11 -19.10 -0.73 20.51
N ALA A 12 -20.22 -1.12 21.11
CA ALA A 12 -20.22 -1.66 22.46
C ALA A 12 -19.40 -2.94 22.59
N GLU A 13 -19.42 -3.79 21.56
CA GLU A 13 -18.67 -5.05 21.56
C GLU A 13 -17.16 -4.78 21.56
N LEU A 14 -16.70 -3.88 20.70
CA LEU A 14 -15.30 -3.51 20.57
C LEU A 14 -14.79 -2.80 21.81
N ALA A 15 -15.60 -1.90 22.38
CA ALA A 15 -15.30 -1.27 23.65
C ALA A 15 -15.09 -2.33 24.74
N GLU A 16 -16.05 -3.23 24.95
CA GLU A 16 -15.93 -4.29 25.96
C GLU A 16 -14.70 -5.18 25.73
N ARG A 17 -14.42 -5.55 24.47
CA ARG A 17 -13.24 -6.36 24.14
C ARG A 17 -11.95 -5.62 24.48
N LEU A 18 -11.84 -4.34 24.17
CA LEU A 18 -10.70 -3.50 24.56
C LEU A 18 -10.56 -3.44 26.08
N GLU A 19 -11.67 -3.22 26.78
CA GLU A 19 -11.67 -3.06 28.23
C GLU A 19 -11.24 -4.32 28.99
N ARG A 20 -11.67 -5.49 28.50
CA ARG A 20 -11.28 -6.79 29.06
C ARG A 20 -9.85 -7.18 28.74
N SER A 21 -9.34 -6.75 27.59
CA SER A 21 -8.04 -7.20 27.08
C SER A 21 -6.89 -6.26 27.47
N VAL A 22 -7.18 -4.98 27.69
CA VAL A 22 -6.16 -3.95 27.92
C VAL A 22 -6.48 -3.14 29.19
N PRO A 23 -5.57 -3.12 30.17
CA PRO A 23 -5.78 -2.39 31.41
C PRO A 23 -5.89 -0.87 31.12
N PRO A 24 -6.68 -0.11 31.91
CA PRO A 24 -6.94 1.31 31.67
C PRO A 24 -5.74 2.20 31.33
N PRO A 25 -4.59 2.13 32.06
CA PRO A 25 -3.45 3.00 31.76
C PRO A 25 -2.78 2.72 30.41
N GLU A 26 -3.00 1.55 29.83
CA GLU A 26 -2.36 1.12 28.58
C GLU A 26 -3.25 1.30 27.34
N ARG A 27 -4.55 1.57 27.52
CA ARG A 27 -5.53 1.64 26.42
C ARG A 27 -5.16 2.67 25.36
N ASN A 28 -4.72 3.87 25.78
CA ASN A 28 -4.30 4.90 24.84
C ASN A 28 -3.07 4.49 24.04
N ALA A 29 -2.08 3.86 24.70
CA ALA A 29 -0.87 3.38 24.02
C ALA A 29 -1.21 2.24 23.05
N PHE A 30 -2.11 1.34 23.44
CA PHE A 30 -2.61 0.27 22.60
C PHE A 30 -3.31 0.80 21.34
N VAL A 31 -4.25 1.74 21.50
CA VAL A 31 -4.97 2.35 20.38
C VAL A 31 -4.02 3.11 19.46
N GLN A 32 -3.06 3.87 20.00
CA GLN A 32 -2.05 4.55 19.20
C GLN A 32 -1.19 3.58 18.37
N ARG A 33 -0.79 2.45 18.95
CA ARG A 33 -0.04 1.41 18.23
C ARG A 33 -0.89 0.79 17.12
N ALA A 34 -2.13 0.40 17.43
CA ALA A 34 -3.04 -0.19 16.46
C ALA A 34 -3.33 0.76 15.28
N LEU A 35 -3.56 2.05 15.56
CA LEU A 35 -3.73 3.07 14.53
C LEU A 35 -2.50 3.22 13.64
N ARG A 36 -1.30 3.21 14.22
CA ARG A 36 -0.04 3.29 13.45
C ARG A 36 0.11 2.08 12.53
N GLU A 37 -0.04 0.88 13.07
CA GLU A 37 0.08 -0.37 12.31
C GLU A 37 -0.90 -0.41 11.14
N GLN A 38 -2.14 0.06 11.37
CA GLN A 38 -3.16 0.09 10.32
C GLN A 38 -2.88 1.15 9.25
N LEU A 39 -2.42 2.35 9.64
CA LEU A 39 -2.03 3.39 8.68
C LEU A 39 -0.83 2.95 7.84
N ASP A 40 0.16 2.31 8.45
CA ASP A 40 1.31 1.77 7.74
C ASP A 40 0.90 0.65 6.76
N ALA A 41 -0.08 -0.18 7.15
CA ALA A 41 -0.63 -1.21 6.28
C ALA A 41 -1.40 -0.62 5.09
N LEU A 42 -2.21 0.42 5.32
CA LEU A 42 -2.90 1.14 4.25
C LEU A 42 -1.92 1.77 3.27
N GLY A 43 -0.86 2.41 3.76
CA GLY A 43 0.19 3.00 2.92
C GLY A 43 0.92 1.96 2.07
N ARG A 44 1.27 0.80 2.66
CA ARG A 44 1.89 -0.30 1.89
C ARG A 44 0.96 -0.88 0.82
N GLY A 45 -0.33 -1.03 1.13
CA GLY A 45 -1.32 -1.54 0.17
C GLY A 45 -1.53 -0.60 -1.02
N GLN A 46 -1.57 0.71 -0.76
CA GLN A 46 -1.63 1.72 -1.82
C GLN A 46 -0.37 1.70 -2.70
N LEU A 47 0.81 1.68 -2.08
CA LEU A 47 2.07 1.61 -2.81
C LEU A 47 2.17 0.36 -3.68
N GLN A 48 1.72 -0.79 -3.18
CA GLN A 48 1.69 -2.03 -3.95
C GLN A 48 0.78 -1.91 -5.19
N ALA A 49 -0.41 -1.34 -5.03
CA ALA A 49 -1.33 -1.13 -6.14
C ALA A 49 -0.74 -0.21 -7.21
N GLU A 50 -0.10 0.89 -6.81
CA GLU A 50 0.59 1.82 -7.73
C GLU A 50 1.76 1.15 -8.46
N MET A 51 2.53 0.30 -7.78
CA MET A 51 3.62 -0.45 -8.41
C MET A 51 3.11 -1.48 -9.42
N GLU A 52 2.01 -2.18 -9.13
CA GLU A 52 1.40 -3.14 -10.05
C GLU A 52 0.82 -2.44 -11.29
N GLU A 53 0.25 -1.25 -11.13
CA GLU A 53 -0.24 -0.42 -12.23
C GLU A 53 0.93 0.05 -13.12
N CYS A 54 1.96 0.63 -12.52
CA CYS A 54 3.16 1.09 -13.25
C CYS A 54 3.85 -0.06 -14.00
N ALA A 55 3.98 -1.23 -13.38
CA ALA A 55 4.57 -2.40 -14.03
C ALA A 55 3.76 -2.87 -15.24
N ARG A 56 2.43 -2.76 -15.19
CA ARG A 56 1.55 -3.10 -16.31
C ARG A 56 1.69 -2.12 -17.45
N GLU A 57 1.69 -0.82 -17.16
CA GLU A 57 1.88 0.23 -18.17
C GLU A 57 3.23 0.09 -18.88
N MET A 58 4.31 -0.14 -18.12
CA MET A 58 5.64 -0.36 -18.70
C MET A 58 5.70 -1.60 -19.58
N PHE A 59 5.03 -2.70 -19.19
CA PHE A 59 4.99 -3.91 -20.00
C PHE A 59 4.28 -3.69 -21.34
N ASP A 60 3.16 -2.97 -21.33
CA ASP A 60 2.41 -2.65 -22.54
C ASP A 60 3.22 -1.72 -23.47
N GLU A 61 3.98 -0.77 -22.91
CA GLU A 61 4.87 0.11 -23.67
C GLU A 61 6.03 -0.68 -24.30
N ILE A 62 6.69 -1.57 -23.55
CA ILE A 62 7.76 -2.43 -24.05
C ILE A 62 7.26 -3.29 -25.21
N LEU A 63 6.10 -3.94 -25.06
CA LEU A 63 5.53 -4.77 -26.13
C LEU A 63 5.18 -3.96 -27.38
N THR A 64 4.79 -2.71 -27.21
CA THR A 64 4.50 -1.81 -28.33
C THR A 64 5.80 -1.46 -29.06
N LEU A 65 6.84 -1.08 -28.33
CA LEU A 65 8.17 -0.80 -28.88
C LEU A 65 8.75 -2.03 -29.59
N GLU A 66 8.69 -3.22 -28.97
CA GLU A 66 9.16 -4.45 -29.62
C GLU A 66 8.44 -4.67 -30.95
N LYS A 67 7.10 -4.53 -31.02
CA LYS A 67 6.37 -4.68 -32.28
C LYS A 67 6.77 -3.67 -33.34
N GLU A 68 7.05 -2.43 -32.95
CA GLU A 68 7.44 -1.35 -33.86
C GLU A 68 8.87 -1.52 -34.40
N PHE A 69 9.79 -2.01 -33.57
CA PHE A 69 11.22 -2.05 -33.90
C PHE A 69 11.76 -3.44 -34.26
N HIS A 70 11.04 -4.52 -33.96
CA HIS A 70 11.42 -5.89 -34.35
C HIS A 70 11.69 -6.05 -35.86
N PRO A 71 10.90 -5.45 -36.77
CA PRO A 71 11.19 -5.53 -38.21
C PRO A 71 12.51 -4.85 -38.61
N LEU A 72 12.90 -3.77 -37.91
CA LEU A 72 14.14 -3.03 -38.14
C LEU A 72 15.37 -3.81 -37.64
N GLU A 73 15.23 -4.52 -36.51
CA GLU A 73 16.28 -5.40 -35.98
C GLU A 73 16.55 -6.61 -36.89
N GLU A 74 15.51 -7.21 -37.47
CA GLU A 74 15.64 -8.31 -38.43
C GLU A 74 16.30 -7.89 -39.75
N GLU A 75 16.11 -6.64 -40.19
CA GLU A 75 16.80 -6.09 -41.36
C GLU A 75 18.28 -5.78 -41.09
N LEU A 76 18.60 -5.29 -39.88
CA LEU A 76 19.99 -5.10 -39.44
C LEU A 76 20.74 -6.43 -39.33
N HIS A 77 20.13 -7.46 -38.75
CA HIS A 77 20.74 -8.79 -38.64
C HIS A 77 20.92 -9.50 -39.99
N ARG A 78 20.05 -9.24 -40.98
CA ARG A 78 20.21 -9.80 -42.34
C ARG A 78 21.30 -9.10 -43.17
N ARG A 79 21.71 -7.89 -42.79
CA ARG A 79 22.73 -7.10 -43.50
C ARG A 79 24.12 -7.18 -42.88
N ALA A 80 24.24 -7.74 -41.68
CA ALA A 80 25.51 -8.06 -41.02
C ALA A 80 26.03 -9.44 -41.47
#